data_AF-A0A6P7SIQ9-F1
#
_entry.id   AF-A0A6P7SIQ9-F1
#
_cell.length_a   1.000
_cell.length_b   1.000
_cell.length_c   1.000
_cell.angle_alpha   90.00
_cell.angle_beta   90.00
_cell.angle_gamma   90.00
#
_symmetry.space_group_name_H-M   'P 1'
#
loop_
_entity.id
_entity.type
_entity.pdbx_description
1 polymer ?
#
loop_
_entity_poly.entity_id
_entity_poly.type
_entity_poly.pdbx_seq_one_letter_code
_entity_poly.pdbx_strand_id
1 'polypeptide(L)'
;MAPKLYLIFFICMVLKINFAASRCEGSKVDIFFILDSSDTVTDEDFQNELIFATNFVLGIKTIGKQGIQIGIQTFAANTQNIFHLDSHDNKIDIVTRITRIKRLRGMSNLHLALEDVKKYGFSPSLGSRGLAHKVAIIITNGAISNWPSANFEAKKLIQDHVQIIVIGVGTNLNPRIFLGIASSGNDIFIVPKFNALGNLQQQIKQSTCKTCNVIPKDVIFALDTSTSIDVSKFTDMTKFVSDFVLQTIVFGQNGTQVGIYTFSDFPKLELPLGIDDEKLSFISALKGLSLVHGQTNTDLVLDAVQKDGFSTAFGARPNVKHVLIVVTDGASQKPFETQIAARKLHALNVEVFAIGVSSSVDTNELFKIASSPQNVFMSPNFQVLSQLVSSINKLVCVTTK
;
A
#
# COMPACT_ATOMS: atom_id res chain seq x y z
N MET A 1 5.72 -20.74 -42.71
CA MET A 1 6.66 -21.38 -41.76
C MET A 1 7.44 -20.40 -40.86
N ALA A 2 7.37 -19.07 -41.06
CA ALA A 2 8.09 -18.06 -40.25
C ALA A 2 7.62 -17.79 -38.79
N PRO A 3 6.34 -17.96 -38.38
CA PRO A 3 5.91 -17.54 -37.02
C PRO A 3 6.41 -18.46 -35.90
N LYS A 4 6.70 -19.74 -36.19
CA LYS A 4 7.26 -20.69 -35.21
C LYS A 4 8.73 -20.38 -34.90
N LEU A 5 9.49 -19.86 -35.86
CA LEU A 5 10.91 -19.53 -35.67
C LEU A 5 11.09 -18.29 -34.79
N TYR A 6 10.22 -17.29 -34.95
CA TYR A 6 10.20 -16.10 -34.10
C TYR A 6 9.85 -16.43 -32.65
N LEU A 7 8.87 -17.32 -32.43
CA LEU A 7 8.51 -17.79 -31.09
C LEU A 7 9.68 -18.54 -30.42
N ILE A 8 10.40 -19.39 -31.16
CA ILE A 8 11.58 -20.11 -30.65
C ILE A 8 12.74 -19.16 -30.34
N PHE A 9 13.00 -18.16 -31.19
CA PHE A 9 14.05 -17.16 -30.96
C PHE A 9 13.73 -16.28 -29.75
N PHE A 10 12.45 -15.91 -29.57
CA PHE A 10 11.94 -15.18 -28.41
C PHE A 10 12.08 -16.02 -27.13
N ILE A 11 11.73 -17.31 -27.16
CA ILE A 11 11.90 -18.25 -26.04
C ILE A 11 13.39 -18.44 -25.68
N CYS A 12 14.31 -18.48 -26.66
CA CYS A 12 15.74 -18.63 -26.41
C CYS A 12 16.37 -17.40 -25.72
N MET A 13 15.85 -16.18 -25.96
CA MET A 13 16.31 -14.97 -25.26
C MET A 13 15.79 -14.90 -23.82
N VAL A 14 14.62 -15.50 -23.57
CA VAL A 14 13.96 -15.60 -22.25
C VAL A 14 14.68 -16.58 -21.30
N LEU A 15 15.31 -17.63 -21.84
CA LEU A 15 15.89 -18.74 -21.05
C LEU A 15 17.26 -18.47 -20.40
N LYS A 16 17.87 -17.30 -20.59
CA LYS A 16 19.18 -16.96 -19.97
C LYS A 16 19.09 -16.37 -18.56
N ILE A 17 17.91 -16.26 -17.97
CA ILE A 17 17.73 -15.65 -16.64
C ILE A 17 17.46 -16.75 -15.62
N ASN A 18 18.42 -16.98 -14.71
CA ASN A 18 18.21 -17.79 -13.52
C ASN A 18 17.13 -17.11 -12.65
N PHE A 19 15.94 -17.68 -12.62
CA PHE A 19 14.86 -17.22 -11.76
C PHE A 19 15.11 -17.70 -10.33
N ALA A 20 15.73 -16.86 -9.50
CA ALA A 20 15.62 -17.03 -8.06
C ALA A 20 14.13 -16.93 -7.69
N ALA A 21 13.60 -17.93 -6.99
CA ALA A 21 12.20 -18.00 -6.61
C ALA A 21 11.83 -16.78 -5.74
N SER A 22 11.01 -15.88 -6.26
CA SER A 22 10.44 -14.77 -5.48
C SER A 22 9.28 -15.29 -4.63
N ARG A 23 9.27 -14.94 -3.33
CA ARG A 23 8.25 -15.24 -2.33
C ARG A 23 6.89 -14.54 -2.58
N CYS A 24 6.36 -14.48 -3.81
CA CYS A 24 4.97 -14.08 -4.05
C CYS A 24 3.99 -15.20 -3.60
N GLU A 25 4.21 -15.80 -2.42
CA GLU A 25 3.38 -16.88 -1.87
C GLU A 25 2.35 -16.27 -0.91
N GLY A 26 1.07 -16.38 -1.27
CA GLY A 26 -0.07 -16.05 -0.40
C GLY A 26 -0.73 -14.69 -0.63
N SER A 27 -0.05 -13.69 -1.21
CA SER A 27 -0.63 -12.35 -1.42
C SER A 27 -1.28 -12.20 -2.80
N LYS A 28 -2.55 -11.76 -2.82
CA LYS A 28 -3.26 -11.36 -4.05
C LYS A 28 -2.76 -9.98 -4.49
N VAL A 29 -2.22 -9.90 -5.71
CA VAL A 29 -1.72 -8.64 -6.29
C VAL A 29 -2.37 -8.42 -7.66
N ASP A 30 -2.90 -7.22 -7.88
CA ASP A 30 -3.42 -6.77 -9.17
C ASP A 30 -2.39 -5.83 -9.79
N ILE A 31 -1.84 -6.24 -10.93
CA ILE A 31 -0.78 -5.51 -11.61
C ILE A 31 -1.30 -5.00 -12.94
N PHE A 32 -1.07 -3.72 -13.21
CA PHE A 32 -1.45 -3.10 -14.47
C PHE A 32 -0.21 -2.50 -15.14
N PHE A 33 0.21 -3.07 -16.28
CA PHE A 33 1.31 -2.50 -17.07
C PHE A 33 0.80 -1.37 -17.96
N ILE A 34 1.56 -0.29 -17.99
CA ILE A 34 1.34 0.90 -18.82
C ILE A 34 2.60 1.08 -19.67
N LEU A 35 2.53 0.71 -20.94
CA LEU A 35 3.68 0.64 -21.85
C LEU A 35 3.69 1.83 -22.81
N ASP A 36 4.84 2.48 -22.96
CA ASP A 36 5.00 3.66 -23.81
C ASP A 36 5.16 3.23 -25.27
N SER A 37 4.18 3.61 -26.07
CA SER A 37 4.05 3.23 -27.46
C SER A 37 4.10 4.47 -28.37
N SER A 38 4.61 5.59 -27.86
CA SER A 38 4.74 6.87 -28.56
C SER A 38 5.85 6.87 -29.61
N ASP A 39 5.99 7.97 -30.34
CA ASP A 39 7.03 8.12 -31.37
C ASP A 39 8.43 8.36 -30.82
N THR A 40 8.57 8.62 -29.52
CA THR A 40 9.88 8.73 -28.87
C THR A 40 10.47 7.35 -28.55
N VAL A 41 9.67 6.29 -28.62
CA VAL A 41 10.09 4.89 -28.42
C VAL A 41 10.18 4.22 -29.79
N THR A 42 11.33 3.63 -30.16
CA THR A 42 11.48 2.93 -31.45
C THR A 42 10.70 1.61 -31.46
N ASP A 43 10.50 1.01 -32.65
CA ASP A 43 9.84 -0.30 -32.72
C ASP A 43 10.66 -1.40 -31.99
N GLU A 44 12.00 -1.30 -32.02
CA GLU A 44 12.89 -2.19 -31.26
C GLU A 44 12.78 -1.97 -29.75
N ASP A 45 12.77 -0.71 -29.31
CA ASP A 45 12.61 -0.37 -27.89
C ASP A 45 11.26 -0.83 -27.34
N PHE A 46 10.19 -0.68 -28.13
CA PHE A 46 8.87 -1.18 -27.76
C PHE A 46 8.85 -2.71 -27.65
N GLN A 47 9.57 -3.44 -28.52
CA GLN A 47 9.73 -4.89 -28.35
C GLN A 47 10.44 -5.25 -27.03
N ASN A 48 11.41 -4.46 -26.59
CA ASN A 48 12.06 -4.67 -25.29
C ASN A 48 11.09 -4.46 -24.11
N GLU A 49 10.13 -3.53 -24.20
CA GLU A 49 9.06 -3.41 -23.19
C GLU A 49 8.17 -4.66 -23.15
N LEU A 50 7.77 -5.19 -24.31
CA LEU A 50 6.98 -6.42 -24.39
C LEU A 50 7.73 -7.65 -23.87
N ILE A 51 9.04 -7.74 -24.15
CA ILE A 51 9.93 -8.77 -23.60
C ILE A 51 10.00 -8.65 -22.07
N PHE A 52 10.11 -7.43 -21.55
CA PHE A 52 10.12 -7.19 -20.10
C PHE A 52 8.81 -7.67 -19.45
N ALA A 53 7.65 -7.27 -19.97
CA ALA A 53 6.34 -7.71 -19.46
C ALA A 53 6.20 -9.25 -19.56
N THR A 54 6.64 -9.85 -20.66
CA THR A 54 6.64 -11.31 -20.85
C THR A 54 7.48 -12.03 -19.79
N ASN A 55 8.73 -11.60 -19.59
CA ASN A 55 9.64 -12.19 -18.60
C ASN A 55 9.14 -12.01 -17.16
N PHE A 56 8.42 -10.90 -16.92
CA PHE A 56 7.77 -10.67 -15.64
C PHE A 56 6.68 -11.72 -15.39
N VAL A 57 5.73 -11.88 -16.34
CA VAL A 57 4.64 -12.88 -16.28
C VAL A 57 5.18 -14.30 -16.12
N LEU A 58 6.19 -14.67 -16.91
CA LEU A 58 6.75 -16.02 -16.89
C LEU A 58 7.33 -16.40 -15.54
N GLY A 59 7.95 -15.45 -14.84
CA GLY A 59 8.54 -15.68 -13.52
C GLY A 59 7.58 -15.54 -12.34
N ILE A 60 6.29 -15.29 -12.54
CA ILE A 60 5.29 -15.33 -11.46
C ILE A 60 4.90 -16.78 -11.18
N LYS A 61 4.77 -17.23 -9.94
CA LYS A 61 4.38 -18.63 -9.66
C LYS A 61 2.91 -18.91 -10.01
N THR A 62 2.00 -18.08 -9.48
CA THR A 62 0.54 -18.27 -9.57
C THR A 62 -0.11 -17.07 -10.25
N ILE A 63 -0.62 -17.25 -11.46
CA ILE A 63 -1.45 -16.27 -12.19
C ILE A 63 -2.93 -16.57 -11.94
N GLY A 64 -3.77 -15.52 -11.97
CA GLY A 64 -5.22 -15.63 -11.88
C GLY A 64 -5.77 -15.36 -10.48
N LYS A 65 -7.03 -15.76 -10.25
CA LYS A 65 -7.85 -15.35 -9.09
C LYS A 65 -7.21 -15.59 -7.72
N GLN A 66 -6.40 -16.63 -7.59
CA GLN A 66 -5.73 -17.02 -6.34
C GLN A 66 -4.30 -16.48 -6.19
N GLY A 67 -3.79 -15.75 -7.19
CA GLY A 67 -2.45 -15.18 -7.16
C GLY A 67 -2.44 -13.79 -7.77
N ILE A 68 -1.59 -13.61 -8.77
CA ILE A 68 -1.41 -12.33 -9.43
C ILE A 68 -2.32 -12.23 -10.65
N GLN A 69 -3.08 -11.14 -10.74
CA GLN A 69 -3.84 -10.78 -11.93
C GLN A 69 -3.12 -9.67 -12.67
N ILE A 70 -3.13 -9.71 -14.00
CA ILE A 70 -2.36 -8.81 -14.84
C ILE A 70 -3.28 -8.19 -15.88
N GLY A 71 -3.26 -6.87 -15.97
CA GLY A 71 -3.82 -6.10 -17.07
C GLY A 71 -2.71 -5.36 -17.80
N ILE A 72 -2.94 -5.05 -19.08
CA ILE A 72 -1.96 -4.33 -19.91
C ILE A 72 -2.66 -3.28 -20.75
N GLN A 73 -2.06 -2.10 -20.77
CA GLN A 73 -2.42 -0.99 -21.62
C GLN A 73 -1.17 -0.39 -22.25
N THR A 74 -1.32 0.13 -23.47
CA THR A 74 -0.31 0.94 -24.13
C THR A 74 -0.80 2.38 -24.25
N PHE A 75 0.12 3.34 -24.31
CA PHE A 75 -0.24 4.74 -24.51
C PHE A 75 0.68 5.43 -25.53
N ALA A 76 0.09 6.35 -26.27
CA ALA A 76 0.74 7.26 -27.20
C ALA A 76 -0.16 8.49 -27.35
N ALA A 77 -0.50 8.92 -28.57
CA ALA A 77 -1.46 10.01 -28.76
C ALA A 77 -2.81 9.68 -28.13
N ASN A 78 -3.20 8.40 -28.20
CA ASN A 78 -4.35 7.79 -27.53
C ASN A 78 -3.87 6.60 -26.69
N THR A 79 -4.80 6.03 -25.93
CA THR A 79 -4.59 4.81 -25.14
C THR A 79 -5.19 3.59 -25.82
N GLN A 80 -4.64 2.41 -25.53
CA GLN A 80 -5.25 1.15 -25.92
C GLN A 80 -5.16 0.14 -24.78
N ASN A 81 -6.31 -0.22 -24.22
CA ASN A 81 -6.42 -1.35 -23.32
C ASN A 81 -6.26 -2.66 -24.12
N ILE A 82 -5.26 -3.47 -23.78
CA ILE A 82 -4.97 -4.73 -24.46
C ILE A 82 -5.79 -5.87 -23.86
N PHE A 83 -5.86 -5.92 -22.52
CA PHE A 83 -6.72 -6.78 -21.71
C PHE A 83 -6.77 -6.31 -20.23
N HIS A 84 -7.84 -6.72 -19.53
CA HIS A 84 -8.11 -6.40 -18.13
C HIS A 84 -7.59 -7.50 -17.17
N LEU A 85 -7.69 -7.24 -15.86
CA LEU A 85 -7.15 -8.12 -14.81
C LEU A 85 -7.78 -9.52 -14.80
N ASP A 86 -9.05 -9.64 -15.18
CA ASP A 86 -9.79 -10.91 -15.24
C ASP A 86 -9.82 -11.56 -16.63
N SER A 87 -9.17 -10.96 -17.64
CA SER A 87 -9.25 -11.43 -19.02
C SER A 87 -8.53 -12.77 -19.24
N HIS A 88 -7.50 -13.07 -18.43
CA HIS A 88 -6.69 -14.26 -18.57
C HIS A 88 -6.30 -14.82 -17.20
N ASP A 89 -6.32 -16.16 -17.06
CA ASP A 89 -6.03 -16.87 -15.81
C ASP A 89 -4.76 -17.73 -15.87
N ASN A 90 -4.07 -17.76 -17.02
CA ASN A 90 -2.87 -18.56 -17.23
C ASN A 90 -1.79 -17.78 -17.99
N LYS A 91 -0.53 -18.15 -17.73
CA LYS A 91 0.65 -17.46 -18.29
C LYS A 91 0.72 -17.52 -19.81
N ILE A 92 0.38 -18.66 -20.39
CA ILE A 92 0.58 -18.92 -21.82
C ILE A 92 -0.27 -17.97 -22.65
N ASP A 93 -1.54 -17.79 -22.25
CA ASP A 93 -2.46 -16.88 -22.92
C ASP A 93 -2.02 -15.42 -22.80
N ILE A 94 -1.65 -14.98 -21.59
CA ILE A 94 -1.10 -13.63 -21.35
C ILE A 94 0.12 -13.36 -22.23
N VAL A 95 1.11 -14.27 -22.26
CA VAL A 95 2.32 -14.11 -23.06
C VAL A 95 2.00 -14.10 -24.57
N THR A 96 1.08 -14.95 -25.00
CA THR A 96 0.62 -14.99 -26.40
C THR A 96 -0.05 -13.67 -26.80
N ARG A 97 -0.79 -13.05 -25.88
CA ARG A 97 -1.43 -11.76 -26.10
C ARG A 97 -0.41 -10.61 -26.13
N ILE A 98 0.55 -10.60 -25.22
CA ILE A 98 1.63 -9.58 -25.14
C ILE A 98 2.43 -9.52 -26.45
N THR A 99 2.87 -10.68 -26.96
CA THR A 99 3.72 -10.77 -28.15
C THR A 99 3.04 -10.30 -29.45
N ARG A 100 1.72 -10.05 -29.42
CA ARG A 100 0.92 -9.57 -30.56
C ARG A 100 0.54 -8.09 -30.46
N ILE A 101 0.95 -7.40 -29.40
CA ILE A 101 0.67 -5.98 -29.22
C ILE A 101 1.39 -5.18 -30.32
N LYS A 102 0.64 -4.31 -31.00
CA LYS A 102 1.18 -3.41 -32.03
C LYS A 102 1.36 -2.02 -31.45
N ARG A 103 2.40 -1.31 -31.92
CA ARG A 103 2.67 0.06 -31.51
C ARG A 103 1.61 1.03 -32.06
N LEU A 104 1.12 1.94 -31.22
CA LEU A 104 0.17 3.00 -31.54
C LEU A 104 0.79 4.13 -32.38
N ARG A 105 1.86 4.80 -31.89
CA ARG A 105 2.45 6.04 -32.45
C ARG A 105 1.76 7.34 -32.01
N GLY A 106 2.47 8.46 -32.13
CA GLY A 106 2.05 9.80 -31.73
C GLY A 106 2.71 10.32 -30.44
N MET A 107 2.13 11.39 -29.87
CA MET A 107 2.61 12.06 -28.64
C MET A 107 2.62 11.12 -27.43
N SER A 108 3.38 11.41 -26.38
CA SER A 108 3.42 10.54 -25.18
C SER A 108 2.47 11.07 -24.10
N ASN A 109 1.17 10.77 -24.26
CA ASN A 109 0.11 11.26 -23.37
C ASN A 109 -0.13 10.34 -22.16
N LEU A 110 0.85 10.25 -21.26
CA LEU A 110 0.75 9.43 -20.05
C LEU A 110 -0.47 9.76 -19.16
N HIS A 111 -0.91 11.03 -19.15
CA HIS A 111 -2.09 11.44 -18.38
C HIS A 111 -3.37 10.69 -18.79
N LEU A 112 -3.59 10.45 -20.09
CA LEU A 112 -4.72 9.66 -20.58
C LEU A 112 -4.63 8.21 -20.10
N ALA A 113 -3.41 7.66 -20.06
CA ALA A 113 -3.20 6.30 -19.60
C ALA A 113 -3.53 6.14 -18.10
N LEU A 114 -3.10 7.09 -17.28
CA LEU A 114 -3.38 7.10 -15.84
C LEU A 114 -4.88 7.29 -15.56
N GLU A 115 -5.55 8.16 -16.31
CA GLU A 115 -7.01 8.34 -16.24
C GLU A 115 -7.74 7.02 -16.56
N ASP A 116 -7.38 6.34 -17.65
CA ASP A 116 -7.96 5.06 -18.04
C ASP A 116 -7.67 3.95 -17.02
N VAL A 117 -6.47 3.90 -16.45
CA VAL A 117 -6.12 2.92 -15.42
C VAL A 117 -6.95 3.12 -14.16
N LYS A 118 -7.21 4.38 -13.76
CA LYS A 118 -8.12 4.69 -12.64
C LYS A 118 -9.54 4.22 -12.96
N LYS A 119 -10.03 4.50 -14.16
CA LYS A 119 -11.41 4.22 -14.57
C LYS A 119 -11.68 2.74 -14.81
N TYR A 120 -10.74 2.05 -15.45
CA TYR A 120 -10.93 0.70 -15.98
C TYR A 120 -9.90 -0.29 -15.45
N GLY A 121 -8.65 0.13 -15.30
CA GLY A 121 -7.55 -0.77 -14.94
C GLY A 121 -7.73 -1.44 -13.59
N PHE A 122 -8.19 -0.68 -12.58
CA PHE A 122 -8.49 -1.19 -11.24
C PHE A 122 -9.99 -1.20 -10.90
N SER A 123 -10.87 -1.32 -11.91
CA SER A 123 -12.32 -1.48 -11.70
C SER A 123 -12.67 -2.89 -11.20
N PRO A 124 -13.51 -3.04 -10.15
CA PRO A 124 -13.99 -4.36 -9.70
C PRO A 124 -14.73 -5.16 -10.76
N SER A 125 -15.44 -4.47 -11.68
CA SER A 125 -16.15 -5.12 -12.79
C SER A 125 -15.24 -5.66 -13.89
N LEU A 126 -13.93 -5.36 -13.82
CA LEU A 126 -12.89 -5.75 -14.78
C LEU A 126 -11.75 -6.50 -14.06
N GLY A 127 -12.09 -7.19 -12.98
CA GLY A 127 -11.23 -8.11 -12.27
C GLY A 127 -10.47 -7.55 -11.07
N SER A 128 -10.49 -6.23 -10.83
CA SER A 128 -9.81 -5.65 -9.67
C SER A 128 -10.39 -6.15 -8.35
N ARG A 129 -9.55 -6.66 -7.48
CA ARG A 129 -9.92 -7.22 -6.19
C ARG A 129 -9.76 -6.12 -5.14
N GLY A 130 -10.85 -5.80 -4.45
CA GLY A 130 -10.89 -4.68 -3.50
C GLY A 130 -9.79 -4.72 -2.43
N LEU A 131 -9.35 -5.91 -2.02
CA LEU A 131 -8.35 -6.12 -0.97
C LEU A 131 -6.96 -6.51 -1.49
N ALA A 132 -6.80 -6.71 -2.81
CA ALA A 132 -5.50 -7.04 -3.38
C ALA A 132 -4.59 -5.80 -3.37
N HIS A 133 -3.28 -6.03 -3.27
CA HIS A 133 -2.32 -4.97 -3.49
C HIS A 133 -2.37 -4.54 -4.96
N LYS A 134 -2.57 -3.24 -5.22
CA LYS A 134 -2.74 -2.70 -6.58
C LYS A 134 -1.46 -2.02 -7.03
N VAL A 135 -0.90 -2.43 -8.16
CA VAL A 135 0.36 -1.91 -8.68
C VAL A 135 0.23 -1.52 -10.14
N ALA A 136 0.45 -0.25 -10.45
CA ALA A 136 0.66 0.21 -11.82
C ALA A 136 2.16 0.25 -12.12
N ILE A 137 2.59 -0.40 -13.19
CA ILE A 137 3.99 -0.39 -13.64
C ILE A 137 4.05 0.38 -14.96
N ILE A 138 4.72 1.53 -14.95
CA ILE A 138 4.89 2.40 -16.11
C ILE A 138 6.29 2.18 -16.68
N ILE A 139 6.40 1.95 -17.98
CA ILE A 139 7.68 1.96 -18.69
C ILE A 139 7.63 3.12 -19.68
N THR A 140 8.62 4.02 -19.62
CA THR A 140 8.69 5.19 -20.53
C THR A 140 10.12 5.71 -20.61
N ASN A 141 10.43 6.41 -21.71
CA ASN A 141 11.68 7.15 -21.84
C ASN A 141 11.64 8.56 -21.22
N GLY A 142 10.56 8.90 -20.51
CA GLY A 142 10.43 10.16 -19.77
C GLY A 142 9.99 11.36 -20.63
N ALA A 143 9.77 11.19 -21.93
CA ALA A 143 9.09 12.21 -22.73
C ALA A 143 7.60 12.19 -22.36
N ILE A 144 7.11 13.17 -21.60
CA ILE A 144 5.71 13.24 -21.16
C ILE A 144 5.10 14.55 -21.66
N SER A 145 4.14 14.47 -22.58
CA SER A 145 3.61 15.63 -23.32
C SER A 145 2.83 16.62 -22.44
N ASN A 146 2.15 16.15 -21.39
CA ASN A 146 1.46 16.99 -20.41
C ASN A 146 1.72 16.47 -19.00
N TRP A 147 2.86 16.88 -18.45
CA TRP A 147 3.30 16.43 -17.14
C TRP A 147 2.40 16.88 -15.98
N PRO A 148 1.91 18.14 -15.90
CA PRO A 148 1.00 18.55 -14.83
C PRO A 148 -0.26 17.67 -14.72
N SER A 149 -0.90 17.33 -15.86
CA SER A 149 -2.04 16.42 -15.86
C SER A 149 -1.64 14.99 -15.49
N ALA A 150 -0.48 14.51 -15.94
CA ALA A 150 -0.02 13.16 -15.56
C ALA A 150 0.24 13.05 -14.04
N ASN A 151 0.86 14.06 -13.44
CA ASN A 151 1.04 14.15 -11.99
C ASN A 151 -0.32 14.17 -11.26
N PHE A 152 -1.28 14.97 -11.74
CA PHE A 152 -2.61 15.03 -11.14
C PHE A 152 -3.34 13.67 -11.15
N GLU A 153 -3.34 12.95 -12.29
CA GLU A 153 -3.97 11.64 -12.37
C GLU A 153 -3.21 10.58 -11.55
N ALA A 154 -1.88 10.64 -11.51
CA ALA A 154 -1.06 9.77 -10.66
C ALA A 154 -1.42 9.94 -9.18
N LYS A 155 -1.59 11.19 -8.70
CA LYS A 155 -1.99 11.47 -7.32
C LYS A 155 -3.35 10.86 -6.97
N LYS A 156 -4.32 10.88 -7.90
CA LYS A 156 -5.62 10.24 -7.69
C LYS A 156 -5.51 8.71 -7.58
N LEU A 157 -4.61 8.07 -8.31
CA LEU A 157 -4.36 6.63 -8.19
C LEU A 157 -3.67 6.29 -6.86
N ILE A 158 -2.70 7.10 -6.45
CA ILE A 158 -2.01 6.94 -5.15
C ILE A 158 -2.99 7.12 -3.98
N GLN A 159 -3.91 8.08 -4.07
CA GLN A 159 -4.99 8.27 -3.10
C GLN A 159 -5.92 7.06 -3.01
N ASP A 160 -6.16 6.35 -4.12
CA ASP A 160 -6.90 5.09 -4.17
C ASP A 160 -6.05 3.86 -3.78
N HIS A 161 -4.92 4.08 -3.11
CA HIS A 161 -3.99 3.06 -2.64
C HIS A 161 -3.37 2.20 -3.76
N VAL A 162 -3.20 2.75 -4.96
CA VAL A 162 -2.43 2.13 -6.03
C VAL A 162 -0.96 2.52 -5.91
N GLN A 163 -0.07 1.53 -5.82
CA GLN A 163 1.37 1.75 -5.95
C GLN A 163 1.71 2.00 -7.42
N ILE A 164 2.35 3.12 -7.72
CA ILE A 164 2.86 3.45 -9.05
C ILE A 164 4.38 3.26 -9.04
N ILE A 165 4.84 2.29 -9.82
CA ILE A 165 6.24 2.04 -10.12
C ILE A 165 6.55 2.63 -11.49
N VAL A 166 7.59 3.44 -11.59
CA VAL A 166 8.04 4.05 -12.84
C VAL A 166 9.40 3.49 -13.22
N ILE A 167 9.49 2.89 -14.42
CA ILE A 167 10.73 2.45 -15.05
C ILE A 167 11.08 3.48 -16.14
N GLY A 168 12.01 4.37 -15.81
CA GLY A 168 12.55 5.36 -16.74
C GLY A 168 13.68 4.78 -17.59
N VAL A 169 13.62 4.96 -18.90
CA VAL A 169 14.65 4.45 -19.83
C VAL A 169 15.37 5.59 -20.56
N GLY A 170 16.68 5.74 -20.34
CA GLY A 170 17.49 6.75 -21.02
C GLY A 170 18.67 7.23 -20.19
N THR A 171 19.63 7.88 -20.85
CA THR A 171 20.87 8.35 -20.21
C THR A 171 20.78 9.76 -19.63
N ASN A 172 19.82 10.58 -20.08
CA ASN A 172 19.67 11.98 -19.70
C ASN A 172 18.31 12.28 -19.04
N LEU A 173 17.74 11.29 -18.35
CA LEU A 173 16.47 11.47 -17.64
C LEU A 173 16.66 12.43 -16.48
N ASN A 174 15.72 13.37 -16.32
CA ASN A 174 15.60 14.14 -15.09
C ASN A 174 14.76 13.31 -14.09
N PRO A 175 15.34 12.70 -13.04
CA PRO A 175 14.60 11.82 -12.14
C PRO A 175 13.45 12.53 -11.41
N ARG A 176 13.50 13.87 -11.30
CA ARG A 176 12.44 14.66 -10.69
C ARG A 176 11.12 14.57 -11.45
N ILE A 177 11.16 14.29 -12.75
CA ILE A 177 9.94 14.11 -13.55
C ILE A 177 9.12 12.92 -13.05
N PHE A 178 9.78 11.89 -12.54
CA PHE A 178 9.12 10.69 -12.04
C PHE A 178 8.69 10.81 -10.58
N LEU A 179 9.29 11.71 -9.78
CA LEU A 179 8.89 11.95 -8.38
C LEU A 179 7.45 12.46 -8.23
N GLY A 180 6.90 13.13 -9.25
CA GLY A 180 5.49 13.53 -9.26
C GLY A 180 4.53 12.38 -9.58
N ILE A 181 5.01 11.30 -10.21
CA ILE A 181 4.19 10.24 -10.78
C ILE A 181 4.27 8.96 -9.94
N ALA A 182 5.48 8.56 -9.56
CA ALA A 182 5.71 7.37 -8.74
C ALA A 182 5.16 7.57 -7.31
N SER A 183 4.78 6.48 -6.66
CA SER A 183 4.31 6.52 -5.26
C SER A 183 5.39 6.98 -4.28
N SER A 184 6.66 6.63 -4.54
CA SER A 184 7.80 7.06 -3.75
C SER A 184 9.08 7.06 -4.58
N GLY A 185 10.15 7.70 -4.06
CA GLY A 185 11.47 7.65 -4.71
C GLY A 185 12.03 6.22 -4.85
N ASN A 186 11.63 5.29 -3.98
CA ASN A 186 12.01 3.87 -4.06
C ASN A 186 11.24 3.09 -5.13
N ASP A 187 10.18 3.68 -5.69
CA ASP A 187 9.38 3.10 -6.77
C ASP A 187 9.80 3.67 -8.14
N ILE A 188 10.96 4.33 -8.23
CA ILE A 188 11.56 4.82 -9.47
C ILE A 188 12.79 3.98 -9.78
N PHE A 189 12.78 3.37 -10.96
CA PHE A 189 13.89 2.56 -11.47
C PHE A 189 14.36 3.16 -12.79
N ILE A 190 15.68 3.29 -12.97
CA ILE A 190 16.26 3.87 -14.18
C ILE A 190 17.21 2.87 -14.81
N VAL A 191 17.09 2.70 -16.13
CA VAL A 191 18.06 1.99 -16.97
C VAL A 191 18.52 2.87 -18.11
N PRO A 192 19.78 2.76 -18.56
CA PRO A 192 20.30 3.64 -19.60
C PRO A 192 19.69 3.40 -20.99
N LYS A 193 19.21 2.17 -21.25
CA LYS A 193 18.68 1.72 -22.55
C LYS A 193 17.60 0.65 -22.36
N PHE A 194 16.71 0.48 -23.35
CA PHE A 194 15.59 -0.47 -23.27
C PHE A 194 16.04 -1.93 -23.22
N ASN A 195 17.11 -2.29 -23.92
CA ASN A 195 17.68 -3.64 -23.85
C ASN A 195 18.25 -4.01 -22.47
N ALA A 196 18.42 -3.04 -21.57
CA ALA A 196 18.85 -3.26 -20.19
C ALA A 196 17.66 -3.45 -19.21
N LEU A 197 16.40 -3.35 -19.66
CA LEU A 197 15.21 -3.57 -18.83
C LEU A 197 15.23 -4.92 -18.10
N GLY A 198 15.82 -5.95 -18.72
CA GLY A 198 15.99 -7.28 -18.12
C GLY A 198 16.70 -7.27 -16.77
N ASN A 199 17.60 -6.30 -16.53
CA ASN A 199 18.35 -6.16 -15.29
C ASN A 199 17.47 -5.77 -14.09
N LEU A 200 16.29 -5.16 -14.36
CA LEU A 200 15.35 -4.73 -13.32
C LEU A 200 14.34 -5.80 -12.93
N GLN A 201 14.30 -6.95 -13.61
CA GLN A 201 13.28 -7.98 -13.39
C GLN A 201 13.12 -8.37 -11.93
N GLN A 202 14.23 -8.63 -11.24
CA GLN A 202 14.20 -9.03 -9.83
C GLN A 202 13.72 -7.88 -8.92
N GLN A 203 14.24 -6.67 -9.13
CA GLN A 203 13.90 -5.50 -8.31
C GLN A 203 12.43 -5.12 -8.45
N ILE A 204 11.91 -5.12 -9.68
CA ILE A 204 10.50 -4.82 -9.96
C ILE A 204 9.60 -5.91 -9.39
N LYS A 205 9.98 -7.19 -9.49
CA LYS A 205 9.25 -8.28 -8.82
C LYS A 205 9.22 -8.11 -7.31
N GLN A 206 10.33 -7.75 -6.68
CA GLN A 206 10.38 -7.51 -5.23
C GLN A 206 9.55 -6.29 -4.82
N SER A 207 9.55 -5.22 -5.62
CA SER A 207 8.74 -4.02 -5.34
C SER A 207 7.25 -4.24 -5.57
N THR A 208 6.89 -5.09 -6.55
CA THR A 208 5.49 -5.38 -6.91
C THR A 208 4.89 -6.43 -6.00
N CYS A 209 5.61 -7.53 -5.81
CA CYS A 209 5.31 -8.52 -4.78
C CYS A 209 6.00 -8.10 -3.48
N LYS A 210 5.80 -6.87 -2.99
CA LYS A 210 6.31 -6.46 -1.67
C LYS A 210 5.86 -7.50 -0.65
N THR A 211 6.76 -8.43 -0.37
CA THR A 211 6.63 -9.38 0.72
C THR A 211 6.99 -8.57 1.93
N CYS A 212 5.99 -7.92 2.53
CA CYS A 212 6.00 -8.03 3.97
C CYS A 212 5.93 -9.54 4.21
N ASN A 213 6.98 -10.13 4.81
CA ASN A 213 6.68 -11.31 5.60
C ASN A 213 5.61 -10.79 6.56
N VAL A 214 4.36 -11.16 6.32
CA VAL A 214 3.27 -10.73 7.17
C VAL A 214 3.51 -11.47 8.47
N ILE A 215 4.34 -10.87 9.32
CA ILE A 215 4.44 -11.26 10.71
C ILE A 215 3.09 -10.83 11.25
N PRO A 216 2.23 -11.78 11.66
CA PRO A 216 0.95 -11.40 12.20
C PRO A 216 1.16 -10.47 13.40
N LYS A 217 0.30 -9.46 13.53
CA LYS A 217 0.38 -8.45 14.61
C LYS A 217 -1.01 -8.16 15.15
N ASP A 218 -1.09 -7.91 16.44
CA ASP A 218 -2.32 -7.41 17.04
C ASP A 218 -2.14 -5.93 17.32
N VAL A 219 -2.97 -5.11 16.68
CA VAL A 219 -2.90 -3.65 16.76
C VAL A 219 -4.16 -3.14 17.43
N ILE A 220 -4.03 -2.49 18.57
CA ILE A 220 -5.14 -1.80 19.23
C ILE A 220 -4.99 -0.31 19.00
N PHE A 221 -6.04 0.35 18.52
CA PHE A 221 -6.14 1.81 18.56
C PHE A 221 -6.89 2.24 19.81
N ALA A 222 -6.30 3.13 20.60
CA ALA A 222 -6.98 3.85 21.68
C ALA A 222 -7.30 5.27 21.17
N LEU A 223 -8.59 5.53 20.92
CA LEU A 223 -9.08 6.77 20.32
C LEU A 223 -9.70 7.66 21.40
N ASP A 224 -9.19 8.89 21.49
CA ASP A 224 -9.74 9.90 22.38
C ASP A 224 -11.17 10.28 21.97
N THR A 225 -12.09 10.24 22.92
CA THR A 225 -13.48 10.68 22.81
C THR A 225 -13.82 11.67 23.91
N SER A 226 -12.85 12.44 24.38
CA SER A 226 -13.06 13.49 25.37
C SER A 226 -13.84 14.67 24.79
N THR A 227 -14.19 15.62 25.64
CA THR A 227 -15.03 16.78 25.27
C THR A 227 -14.38 17.70 24.22
N SER A 228 -13.05 17.68 24.07
CA SER A 228 -12.34 18.42 23.02
C SER A 228 -12.54 17.84 21.62
N ILE A 229 -12.99 16.58 21.53
CA ILE A 229 -13.24 15.87 20.28
C ILE A 229 -14.69 16.11 19.86
N ASP A 230 -14.88 16.78 18.73
CA ASP A 230 -16.18 16.90 18.07
C ASP A 230 -16.41 15.76 17.06
N VAL A 231 -17.62 15.70 16.49
CA VAL A 231 -18.01 14.68 15.52
C VAL A 231 -17.10 14.67 14.28
N SER A 232 -16.63 15.83 13.82
CA SER A 232 -15.76 15.91 12.65
C SER A 232 -14.38 15.31 12.96
N LYS A 233 -13.79 15.68 14.10
CA LYS A 233 -12.51 15.13 14.56
C LYS A 233 -12.58 13.62 14.77
N PHE A 234 -13.67 13.13 15.37
CA PHE A 234 -13.88 11.69 15.54
C PHE A 234 -14.06 10.96 14.20
N THR A 235 -14.75 11.57 13.25
CA THR A 235 -14.87 11.05 11.87
C THR A 235 -13.49 10.94 11.20
N ASP A 236 -12.62 11.93 11.38
CA ASP A 236 -11.27 11.88 10.85
C ASP A 236 -10.39 10.81 11.54
N MET A 237 -10.54 10.58 12.84
CA MET A 237 -9.86 9.48 13.55
C MET A 237 -10.32 8.10 13.07
N THR A 238 -11.63 7.88 12.93
CA THR A 238 -12.17 6.62 12.40
C THR A 238 -11.79 6.43 10.93
N LYS A 239 -11.69 7.52 10.14
CA LYS A 239 -11.14 7.47 8.79
C LYS A 239 -9.66 7.09 8.80
N PHE A 240 -8.85 7.64 9.69
CA PHE A 240 -7.44 7.28 9.82
C PHE A 240 -7.25 5.78 10.11
N VAL A 241 -8.03 5.21 11.03
CA VAL A 241 -8.03 3.76 11.28
C VAL A 241 -8.53 2.98 10.06
N SER A 242 -9.56 3.47 9.35
CA SER A 242 -10.04 2.85 8.11
C SER A 242 -8.96 2.80 7.03
N ASP A 243 -8.24 3.90 6.84
CA ASP A 243 -7.13 3.99 5.88
C ASP A 243 -5.99 3.05 6.27
N PHE A 244 -5.70 2.90 7.57
CA PHE A 244 -4.74 1.92 8.08
C PHE A 244 -5.15 0.48 7.75
N VAL A 245 -6.41 0.13 8.01
CA VAL A 245 -6.96 -1.19 7.68
C VAL A 245 -6.91 -1.43 6.17
N LEU A 246 -7.34 -0.47 5.35
CA LEU A 246 -7.31 -0.58 3.89
C LEU A 246 -5.89 -0.83 3.35
N GLN A 247 -4.89 -0.14 3.91
CA GLN A 247 -3.49 -0.29 3.53
C GLN A 247 -2.79 -1.51 4.15
N THR A 248 -3.40 -2.19 5.11
CA THR A 248 -2.86 -3.43 5.70
C THR A 248 -2.85 -4.55 4.65
N ILE A 249 -1.69 -5.16 4.37
CA ILE A 249 -1.56 -6.14 3.27
C ILE A 249 -2.40 -7.40 3.52
N VAL A 250 -2.30 -7.99 4.71
CA VAL A 250 -3.13 -9.13 5.14
C VAL A 250 -3.80 -8.74 6.46
N PHE A 251 -5.11 -8.56 6.42
CA PHE A 251 -5.95 -8.22 7.57
C PHE A 251 -6.61 -9.49 8.11
N GLY A 252 -6.83 -9.56 9.43
CA GLY A 252 -7.47 -10.69 10.10
C GLY A 252 -6.48 -11.72 10.65
N GLN A 253 -6.99 -12.92 10.92
CA GLN A 253 -6.34 -14.00 11.67
C GLN A 253 -4.95 -14.40 11.17
N ASN A 254 -4.72 -14.31 9.86
CA ASN A 254 -3.45 -14.68 9.22
C ASN A 254 -2.48 -13.48 9.04
N GLY A 255 -2.85 -12.29 9.50
CA GLY A 255 -2.02 -11.09 9.41
C GLY A 255 -2.27 -10.12 10.55
N THR A 256 -2.57 -8.87 10.23
CA THR A 256 -2.84 -7.85 11.24
C THR A 256 -4.30 -7.93 11.70
N GLN A 257 -4.52 -8.19 12.98
CA GLN A 257 -5.81 -7.99 13.63
C GLN A 257 -5.86 -6.58 14.22
N VAL A 258 -7.02 -5.94 14.16
CA VAL A 258 -7.22 -4.59 14.70
C VAL A 258 -8.32 -4.61 15.75
N GLY A 259 -8.07 -3.97 16.88
CA GLY A 259 -9.05 -3.72 17.94
C GLY A 259 -9.15 -2.22 18.23
N ILE A 260 -10.28 -1.79 18.80
CA ILE A 260 -10.58 -0.40 19.10
C ILE A 260 -10.98 -0.24 20.56
N TYR A 261 -10.24 0.60 21.26
CA TYR A 261 -10.67 1.24 22.48
C TYR A 261 -11.04 2.69 22.19
N THR A 262 -12.11 3.17 22.80
CA THR A 262 -12.38 4.60 22.99
C THR A 262 -12.11 4.97 24.44
N PHE A 263 -11.80 6.23 24.71
CA PHE A 263 -11.64 6.70 26.09
C PHE A 263 -12.04 8.15 26.28
N SER A 264 -12.71 8.41 27.40
CA SER A 264 -12.92 9.75 27.93
C SER A 264 -12.73 9.73 29.45
N ASP A 265 -13.82 9.75 30.22
CA ASP A 265 -13.81 9.51 31.66
C ASP A 265 -13.41 8.07 31.98
N PHE A 266 -13.87 7.13 31.14
CA PHE A 266 -13.59 5.70 31.25
C PHE A 266 -13.22 5.12 29.88
N PRO A 267 -12.33 4.11 29.83
CA PRO A 267 -12.04 3.38 28.61
C PRO A 267 -13.16 2.39 28.28
N LYS A 268 -13.43 2.18 27.00
CA LYS A 268 -14.37 1.19 26.51
C LYS A 268 -13.77 0.41 25.35
N LEU A 269 -13.80 -0.92 25.46
CA LEU A 269 -13.47 -1.81 24.34
C LEU A 269 -14.66 -1.83 23.38
N GLU A 270 -14.53 -1.12 22.27
CA GLU A 270 -15.58 -1.00 21.27
C GLU A 270 -15.56 -2.20 20.32
N LEU A 271 -14.36 -2.55 19.82
CA LEU A 271 -14.15 -3.67 18.89
C LEU A 271 -12.98 -4.52 19.40
N PRO A 272 -13.18 -5.77 19.84
CA PRO A 272 -12.08 -6.64 20.26
C PRO A 272 -11.23 -7.07 19.07
N LEU A 273 -10.02 -7.58 19.34
CA LEU A 273 -9.19 -8.17 18.29
C LEU A 273 -9.90 -9.42 17.73
N GLY A 274 -9.73 -9.67 16.44
CA GLY A 274 -10.31 -10.85 15.78
C GLY A 274 -11.82 -10.87 15.67
N ILE A 275 -12.50 -9.75 15.92
CA ILE A 275 -13.94 -9.62 15.67
C ILE A 275 -14.28 -9.79 14.18
N ASP A 276 -13.39 -9.33 13.31
CA ASP A 276 -13.54 -9.38 11.86
C ASP A 276 -12.24 -9.80 11.19
N ASP A 277 -12.37 -10.67 10.18
CA ASP A 277 -11.31 -10.99 9.23
C ASP A 277 -11.48 -10.25 7.89
N GLU A 278 -12.56 -9.47 7.74
CA GLU A 278 -12.87 -8.71 6.54
C GLU A 278 -12.76 -7.21 6.79
N LYS A 279 -11.88 -6.55 6.03
CA LYS A 279 -11.63 -5.09 6.15
C LYS A 279 -12.91 -4.25 6.08
N LEU A 280 -13.80 -4.56 5.13
CA LEU A 280 -15.00 -3.76 4.90
C LEU A 280 -16.04 -3.93 6.02
N SER A 281 -16.16 -5.15 6.58
CA SER A 281 -16.99 -5.42 7.76
C SER A 281 -16.48 -4.61 8.96
N PHE A 282 -15.18 -4.71 9.24
CA PHE A 282 -14.52 -3.96 10.31
C PHE A 282 -14.71 -2.44 10.16
N ILE A 283 -14.49 -1.90 8.96
CA ILE A 283 -14.68 -0.47 8.68
C ILE A 283 -16.14 -0.05 8.85
N SER A 284 -17.09 -0.92 8.51
CA SER A 284 -18.52 -0.66 8.75
C SER A 284 -18.83 -0.62 10.24
N ALA A 285 -18.31 -1.56 11.03
CA ALA A 285 -18.46 -1.57 12.49
C ALA A 285 -17.82 -0.33 13.14
N LEU A 286 -16.62 0.06 12.69
CA LEU A 286 -15.90 1.25 13.13
C LEU A 286 -16.69 2.54 12.89
N LYS A 287 -17.38 2.65 11.75
CA LYS A 287 -18.25 3.81 11.44
C LYS A 287 -19.50 3.88 12.30
N GLY A 288 -19.90 2.77 12.91
CA GLY A 288 -21.05 2.69 13.82
C GLY A 288 -20.74 3.15 15.25
N LEU A 289 -19.47 3.42 15.58
CA LEU A 289 -19.08 3.87 16.90
C LEU A 289 -19.63 5.25 17.20
N SER A 290 -20.07 5.46 18.44
CA SER A 290 -20.61 6.73 18.90
C SER A 290 -19.56 7.50 19.69
N LEU A 291 -19.48 8.80 19.41
CA LEU A 291 -18.67 9.72 20.20
C LEU A 291 -19.30 9.86 21.60
N VAL A 292 -18.48 9.65 22.61
CA VAL A 292 -18.81 9.97 24.01
C VAL A 292 -18.15 11.32 24.34
N HIS A 293 -18.47 11.90 25.50
CA HIS A 293 -17.80 13.08 26.02
C HIS A 293 -17.29 12.79 27.44
N GLY A 294 -16.48 13.69 27.99
CA GLY A 294 -15.84 13.50 29.29
C GLY A 294 -14.44 14.11 29.33
N GLN A 295 -13.65 13.69 30.32
CA GLN A 295 -12.24 14.07 30.46
C GLN A 295 -11.34 13.24 29.54
N THR A 296 -10.03 13.52 29.57
CA THR A 296 -9.00 12.81 28.79
C THR A 296 -8.16 11.92 29.73
N ASN A 297 -8.76 10.84 30.23
CA ASN A 297 -8.09 9.93 31.18
C ASN A 297 -7.24 8.87 30.45
N THR A 298 -6.14 9.31 29.86
CA THR A 298 -5.18 8.45 29.14
C THR A 298 -4.60 7.34 30.02
N ASP A 299 -4.37 7.59 31.31
CA ASP A 299 -3.90 6.60 32.28
C ASP A 299 -4.82 5.37 32.33
N LEU A 300 -6.13 5.59 32.32
CA LEU A 300 -7.11 4.52 32.45
C LEU A 300 -7.18 3.64 31.20
N VAL A 301 -7.09 4.21 29.99
CA VAL A 301 -7.08 3.40 28.77
C VAL A 301 -5.81 2.57 28.63
N LEU A 302 -4.66 3.11 29.04
CA LEU A 302 -3.41 2.35 29.07
C LEU A 302 -3.49 1.17 30.04
N ASP A 303 -4.03 1.39 31.25
CA ASP A 303 -4.24 0.32 32.22
C ASP A 303 -5.29 -0.72 31.74
N ALA A 304 -6.35 -0.30 31.06
CA ALA A 304 -7.35 -1.21 30.50
C ALA A 304 -6.78 -2.10 29.37
N VAL A 305 -6.00 -1.51 28.46
CA VAL A 305 -5.31 -2.27 27.40
C VAL A 305 -4.29 -3.23 28.00
N GLN A 306 -3.55 -2.79 29.04
CA GLN A 306 -2.58 -3.63 29.74
C GLN A 306 -3.23 -4.85 30.39
N LYS A 307 -4.41 -4.68 30.99
CA LYS A 307 -5.10 -5.73 31.72
C LYS A 307 -5.79 -6.73 30.79
N ASP A 308 -6.56 -6.21 29.83
CA ASP A 308 -7.52 -7.02 29.08
C ASP A 308 -7.34 -6.93 27.55
N GLY A 309 -6.83 -5.81 27.04
CA GLY A 309 -6.79 -5.52 25.60
C GLY A 309 -6.06 -6.59 24.77
N PHE A 310 -4.90 -7.06 25.23
CA PHE A 310 -4.12 -8.12 24.58
C PHE A 310 -4.33 -9.51 25.19
N SER A 311 -5.49 -9.77 25.82
CA SER A 311 -5.84 -11.09 26.31
C SER A 311 -6.45 -11.96 25.20
N THR A 312 -6.25 -13.28 25.29
CA THR A 312 -6.83 -14.25 24.34
C THR A 312 -8.36 -14.26 24.39
N ALA A 313 -8.97 -13.84 25.50
CA ALA A 313 -10.42 -13.71 25.64
C ALA A 313 -11.01 -12.64 24.70
N PHE A 314 -10.21 -11.63 24.35
CA PHE A 314 -10.56 -10.59 23.39
C PHE A 314 -9.80 -10.73 22.06
N GLY A 315 -9.41 -11.97 21.72
CA GLY A 315 -8.91 -12.36 20.41
C GLY A 315 -7.43 -12.10 20.14
N ALA A 316 -6.66 -11.67 21.15
CA ALA A 316 -5.22 -11.52 21.01
C ALA A 316 -4.51 -12.88 20.86
N ARG A 317 -3.42 -12.90 20.12
CA ARG A 317 -2.63 -14.10 19.84
C ARG A 317 -1.36 -14.10 20.70
N PRO A 318 -0.95 -15.24 21.27
CA PRO A 318 0.17 -15.31 22.21
C PRO A 318 1.55 -15.14 21.56
N ASN A 319 1.69 -15.44 20.26
CA ASN A 319 2.98 -15.48 19.55
C ASN A 319 3.12 -14.38 18.49
N VAL A 320 2.42 -13.26 18.66
CA VAL A 320 2.44 -12.13 17.71
C VAL A 320 2.89 -10.86 18.41
N LYS A 321 3.41 -9.91 17.64
CA LYS A 321 3.78 -8.60 18.20
C LYS A 321 2.50 -7.82 18.51
N HIS A 322 2.38 -7.37 19.76
CA HIS A 322 1.31 -6.50 20.23
C HIS A 322 1.71 -5.03 20.09
N VAL A 323 0.82 -4.24 19.52
CA VAL A 323 1.05 -2.82 19.20
C VAL A 323 -0.15 -2.01 19.68
N LEU A 324 0.10 -0.99 20.50
CA LEU A 324 -0.91 -0.01 20.90
C LEU A 324 -0.63 1.32 20.19
N ILE A 325 -1.63 1.89 19.54
CA ILE A 325 -1.58 3.22 18.93
C ILE A 325 -2.56 4.13 19.67
N VAL A 326 -2.05 5.09 20.42
CA VAL A 326 -2.84 6.09 21.14
C VAL A 326 -3.01 7.32 20.26
N VAL A 327 -4.24 7.78 20.05
CA VAL A 327 -4.56 9.01 19.30
C VAL A 327 -5.29 9.97 20.21
N THR A 328 -4.70 11.14 20.47
CA THR A 328 -5.22 12.15 21.41
C THR A 328 -4.98 13.57 20.91
N ASP A 329 -5.86 14.51 21.25
CA ASP A 329 -5.64 15.97 21.05
C ASP A 329 -5.38 16.75 22.34
N GLY A 330 -5.38 16.08 23.49
CA GLY A 330 -5.22 16.67 24.81
C GLY A 330 -4.03 16.12 25.60
N ALA A 331 -3.68 16.84 26.67
CA ALA A 331 -2.84 16.33 27.75
C ALA A 331 -3.69 15.48 28.71
N SER A 332 -3.15 14.42 29.26
CA SER A 332 -3.87 13.63 30.27
C SER A 332 -4.13 14.45 31.52
N GLN A 333 -5.24 14.16 32.20
CA GLN A 333 -5.53 14.74 33.50
C GLN A 333 -4.59 14.22 34.59
N LYS A 334 -3.90 13.10 34.34
CA LYS A 334 -2.99 12.44 35.28
C LYS A 334 -1.66 12.02 34.62
N PRO A 335 -0.79 12.97 34.23
CA PRO A 335 0.41 12.66 33.44
C PRO A 335 1.41 11.73 34.15
N PHE A 336 1.45 11.74 35.49
CA PHE A 336 2.33 10.86 36.27
C PHE A 336 1.86 9.41 36.22
N GLU A 337 0.56 9.19 36.40
CA GLU A 337 -0.12 7.89 36.31
C GLU A 337 -0.07 7.35 34.88
N THR A 338 -0.29 8.21 33.88
CA THR A 338 -0.15 7.87 32.46
C THR A 338 1.24 7.32 32.15
N GLN A 339 2.31 7.95 32.68
CA GLN A 339 3.66 7.44 32.53
C GLN A 339 3.84 6.06 33.18
N ILE A 340 3.25 5.84 34.36
CA ILE A 340 3.34 4.55 35.05
C ILE A 340 2.61 3.46 34.24
N ALA A 341 1.41 3.74 33.74
CA ALA A 341 0.64 2.80 32.92
C ALA A 341 1.37 2.45 31.62
N ALA A 342 1.95 3.43 30.93
CA ALA A 342 2.77 3.20 29.73
C ALA A 342 3.96 2.27 30.02
N ARG A 343 4.66 2.45 31.15
CA ARG A 343 5.77 1.58 31.55
C ARG A 343 5.33 0.13 31.77
N LYS A 344 4.11 -0.11 32.26
CA LYS A 344 3.59 -1.48 32.41
C LYS A 344 3.39 -2.15 31.06
N LEU A 345 2.87 -1.43 30.06
CA LEU A 345 2.74 -1.94 28.69
C LEU A 345 4.10 -2.25 28.07
N HIS A 346 5.10 -1.37 28.26
CA HIS A 346 6.47 -1.61 27.80
C HIS A 346 7.09 -2.87 28.42
N ALA A 347 6.86 -3.10 29.72
CA ALA A 347 7.32 -4.31 30.40
C ALA A 347 6.68 -5.59 29.87
N LEU A 348 5.48 -5.50 29.28
CA LEU A 348 4.80 -6.60 28.57
C LEU A 348 5.20 -6.72 27.09
N ASN A 349 6.23 -6.00 26.65
CA ASN A 349 6.71 -5.98 25.26
C ASN A 349 5.65 -5.50 24.23
N VAL A 350 4.62 -4.79 24.70
CA VAL A 350 3.68 -4.06 23.85
C VAL A 350 4.41 -2.83 23.30
N GLU A 351 4.43 -2.70 21.99
CA GLU A 351 5.01 -1.53 21.32
C GLU A 351 3.96 -0.41 21.26
N VAL A 352 4.26 0.71 21.90
CA VAL A 352 3.33 1.84 22.04
C VAL A 352 3.74 2.98 21.10
N PHE A 353 2.78 3.41 20.30
CA PHE A 353 2.81 4.60 19.46
C PHE A 353 1.91 5.67 20.04
N ALA A 354 2.38 6.92 20.05
CA ALA A 354 1.61 8.05 20.55
C ALA A 354 1.45 9.08 19.43
N ILE A 355 0.19 9.37 19.06
CA ILE A 355 -0.16 10.33 18.03
C ILE A 355 -0.85 11.52 18.70
N GLY A 356 -0.16 12.66 18.70
CA GLY A 356 -0.72 13.93 19.12
C GLY A 356 -1.32 14.68 17.94
N VAL A 357 -2.56 15.12 18.08
CA VAL A 357 -3.25 15.93 17.06
C VAL A 357 -3.46 17.34 17.57
N SER A 358 -3.12 18.34 16.77
CA SER A 358 -3.07 19.79 17.09
C SER A 358 -1.76 20.28 17.71
N SER A 359 -1.55 21.60 17.68
CA SER A 359 -0.37 22.27 18.23
C SER A 359 -0.38 22.42 19.76
N SER A 360 -1.49 22.09 20.43
CA SER A 360 -1.64 22.24 21.88
C SER A 360 -1.34 20.98 22.69
N VAL A 361 -0.93 19.89 22.03
CA VAL A 361 -0.62 18.62 22.71
C VAL A 361 0.69 18.73 23.48
N ASP A 362 0.72 18.18 24.71
CA ASP A 362 1.95 18.05 25.48
C ASP A 362 2.85 16.95 24.87
N THR A 363 3.76 17.39 24.01
CA THR A 363 4.75 16.49 23.40
C THR A 363 5.57 15.70 24.42
N ASN A 364 5.87 16.27 25.60
CA ASN A 364 6.64 15.55 26.63
C ASN A 364 5.84 14.37 27.19
N GLU A 365 4.52 14.50 27.27
CA GLU A 365 3.67 13.40 27.67
C GLU A 365 3.68 12.28 26.62
N LEU A 366 3.54 12.61 25.33
CA LEU A 366 3.60 11.60 24.26
C LEU A 366 4.91 10.82 24.27
N PHE A 367 6.04 11.50 24.52
CA PHE A 367 7.34 10.84 24.67
C PHE A 367 7.43 9.91 25.89
N LYS A 368 6.62 10.15 26.93
CA LYS A 368 6.53 9.26 28.10
C LYS A 368 5.60 8.07 27.87
N ILE A 369 4.63 8.21 26.94
CA ILE A 369 3.71 7.14 26.55
C ILE A 369 4.36 6.20 25.54
N ALA A 370 5.02 6.73 24.51
CA ALA A 370 5.58 5.94 23.43
C ALA A 370 6.77 5.08 23.88
N SER A 371 6.96 3.92 23.25
CA SER A 371 8.08 3.02 23.55
C SER A 371 9.44 3.55 23.08
N SER A 372 9.44 4.47 22.12
CA SER A 372 10.63 5.10 21.55
C SER A 372 10.28 6.51 21.08
N PRO A 373 11.23 7.48 21.08
CA PRO A 373 11.01 8.80 20.49
C PRO A 373 10.58 8.77 19.02
N GLN A 374 10.94 7.71 18.29
CA GLN A 374 10.56 7.51 16.87
C GLN A 374 9.10 7.07 16.71
N ASN A 375 8.46 6.63 17.80
CA ASN A 375 7.08 6.17 17.84
C ASN A 375 6.11 7.31 18.23
N VAL A 376 6.60 8.54 18.36
CA VAL A 376 5.79 9.74 18.56
C VAL A 376 5.51 10.39 17.21
N PHE A 377 4.24 10.60 16.90
CA PHE A 377 3.80 11.27 15.69
C PHE A 377 2.98 12.51 16.04
N MET A 378 3.26 13.60 15.35
CA MET A 378 2.50 14.85 15.49
C MET A 378 1.75 15.12 14.20
N SER A 379 0.44 15.37 14.33
CA SER A 379 -0.41 15.80 13.22
C SER A 379 -0.88 17.23 13.50
N PRO A 380 -0.75 18.17 12.54
CA PRO A 380 -1.21 19.54 12.75
C PRO A 380 -2.73 19.63 12.93
N ASN A 381 -3.48 18.67 12.36
CA ASN A 381 -4.93 18.54 12.51
C ASN A 381 -5.38 17.10 12.21
N PHE A 382 -6.67 16.83 12.40
CA PHE A 382 -7.23 15.50 12.22
C PHE A 382 -7.33 15.09 10.75
N GLN A 383 -7.57 16.04 9.84
CA GLN A 383 -7.77 15.78 8.41
C GLN A 383 -6.53 15.14 7.74
N VAL A 384 -5.33 15.42 8.26
CA VAL A 384 -4.07 14.89 7.70
C VAL A 384 -3.53 13.66 8.41
N LEU A 385 -4.24 13.09 9.39
CA LEU A 385 -3.85 11.83 10.06
C LEU A 385 -3.60 10.69 9.06
N SER A 386 -4.38 10.64 7.99
CA SER A 386 -4.24 9.67 6.89
C SER A 386 -2.83 9.62 6.28
N GLN A 387 -2.07 10.71 6.34
CA GLN A 387 -0.69 10.78 5.83
C GLN A 387 0.28 9.96 6.70
N LEU A 388 -0.02 9.82 8.00
CA LEU A 388 0.78 9.05 8.95
C LEU A 388 0.64 7.54 8.74
N VAL A 389 -0.45 7.10 8.10
CA VAL A 389 -0.74 5.68 7.87
C VAL A 389 0.43 4.98 7.19
N SER A 390 1.03 5.60 6.17
CA SER A 390 2.15 4.99 5.44
C SER A 390 3.40 4.84 6.31
N SER A 391 3.67 5.79 7.21
CA SER A 391 4.80 5.75 8.14
C SER A 391 4.57 4.70 9.23
N ILE A 392 3.38 4.66 9.80
CA ILE A 392 3.00 3.69 10.84
C ILE A 392 2.98 2.28 10.25
N ASN A 393 2.38 2.09 9.07
CA ASN A 393 2.37 0.79 8.39
C ASN A 393 3.77 0.29 8.06
N LYS A 394 4.75 1.15 7.79
CA LYS A 394 6.16 0.73 7.59
C LYS A 394 6.82 0.25 8.88
N LEU A 395 6.43 0.78 10.03
CA LEU A 395 6.94 0.32 11.33
C LEU A 395 6.20 -0.96 11.78
N VAL A 396 4.92 -1.07 11.45
CA VAL A 396 4.11 -2.26 11.67
C VAL A 396 4.48 -3.39 10.69
N CYS A 397 4.91 -3.10 9.47
CA CYS A 397 5.38 -4.10 8.52
C CYS A 397 6.89 -4.32 8.65
N VAL A 398 7.32 -5.52 9.06
CA VAL A 398 8.76 -5.85 9.06
C VAL A 398 9.16 -6.33 7.67
N THR A 399 9.72 -5.45 6.86
CA THR A 399 10.58 -5.87 5.74
C THR A 399 11.88 -6.39 6.33
N THR A 400 12.08 -7.71 6.34
CA THR A 400 13.40 -8.29 6.61
C THR A 400 14.39 -7.75 5.59
N LYS A 401 15.51 -7.21 6.08
CA LYS A 401 16.67 -6.83 5.27
C LYS A 401 17.24 -8.02 4.51
#